data_AF-A0A7V3HUK1-F1
#
_entry.id   AF-A0A7V3HUK1-F1
#
_cell.length_a   1.000
_cell.length_b   1.000
_cell.length_c   1.000
_cell.angle_alpha   90.00
_cell.angle_beta   90.00
_cell.angle_gamma   90.00
#
_symmetry.space_group_name_H-M   'P 1'
#
loop_
_entity.id
_entity.type
_entity.pdbx_description
1 polymer ?
#
loop_
_entity_poly.entity_id
_entity_poly.type
_entity_poly.pdbx_seq_one_letter_code
_entity_poly.pdbx_strand_id
1 'polypeptide(L)'
;MYDVVVIGSGASGGAVAYTLCKAGYKVAVLEKGRLIKRDEFSKDELAYCRRDLVTPNLFDEYHTIEERVNGKWEVTPTYESGWSFWNGNIVGGSSNLMSGMLHRLHPDDFKLKSKYGEIEGANVVDWPISYDDLEPYYDLTEELVGISGYYQKHQYEPPRSRENFTQPPTKENAVVKLLDKSCQKLGIQSLVTPRAVLSQDKGDRNACYYSNFCGSYGCSSGAKSSSREALIKPALATGNLTLLTNTHVKSLHSSQKDEVDYA
;
A
#
# COMPACT_ATOMS: atom_id res chain seq x y z
N MET A 1 5.99 -12.99 -25.72
CA MET A 1 7.14 -13.14 -24.80
C MET A 1 7.24 -11.84 -24.01
N TYR A 2 7.44 -11.91 -22.70
CA TYR A 2 7.51 -10.74 -21.81
C TYR A 2 8.95 -10.60 -21.30
N ASP A 3 9.38 -9.37 -21.03
CA ASP A 3 10.70 -9.10 -20.43
C ASP A 3 10.69 -9.39 -18.93
N VAL A 4 9.56 -9.09 -18.26
CA VAL A 4 9.39 -9.27 -16.82
C VAL A 4 7.99 -9.79 -16.51
N VAL A 5 7.91 -10.76 -15.60
CA VAL A 5 6.66 -11.24 -15.00
C VAL A 5 6.61 -10.80 -13.54
N VAL A 6 5.54 -10.13 -13.16
CA VAL A 6 5.28 -9.66 -11.80
C VAL A 6 4.09 -10.45 -11.23
N ILE A 7 4.29 -11.09 -10.08
CA ILE A 7 3.25 -11.86 -9.41
C ILE A 7 2.63 -10.98 -8.33
N GLY A 8 1.34 -10.68 -8.49
CA GLY A 8 0.57 -9.78 -7.65
C GLY A 8 0.61 -8.33 -8.13
N SER A 9 -0.56 -7.69 -8.12
CA SER A 9 -0.75 -6.30 -8.56
C SER A 9 -0.87 -5.31 -7.40
N GLY A 10 -0.45 -5.71 -6.19
CA GLY A 10 -0.44 -4.89 -4.98
C GLY A 10 0.45 -3.64 -5.07
N ALA A 11 0.66 -2.93 -3.95
CA ALA A 11 1.48 -1.71 -3.92
C ALA A 11 2.88 -1.90 -4.54
N SER A 12 3.58 -2.98 -4.16
CA SER A 12 4.92 -3.29 -4.66
C SER A 12 4.91 -3.71 -6.13
N GLY A 13 4.08 -4.70 -6.48
CA GLY A 13 4.00 -5.20 -7.86
C GLY A 13 3.56 -4.13 -8.86
N GLY A 14 2.62 -3.26 -8.46
CA GLY A 14 2.21 -2.13 -9.27
C GLY A 14 3.31 -1.08 -9.46
N ALA A 15 4.12 -0.81 -8.44
CA ALA A 15 5.24 0.13 -8.56
C ALA A 15 6.30 -0.40 -9.53
N VAL A 16 6.65 -1.68 -9.44
CA VAL A 16 7.58 -2.34 -10.38
C VAL A 16 7.01 -2.31 -11.80
N ALA A 17 5.75 -2.73 -11.98
CA ALA A 17 5.11 -2.73 -13.29
C ALA A 17 5.03 -1.33 -13.91
N TYR A 18 4.64 -0.31 -13.12
CA TYR A 18 4.59 1.08 -13.55
C TYR A 18 5.94 1.57 -14.06
N THR A 19 6.99 1.41 -13.27
CA THR A 19 8.34 1.87 -13.60
C THR A 19 8.87 1.19 -14.87
N LEU A 20 8.78 -0.14 -14.94
CA LEU A 20 9.27 -0.90 -16.09
C LEU A 20 8.48 -0.62 -17.37
N CYS A 21 7.15 -0.52 -17.28
CA CYS A 21 6.31 -0.21 -18.43
C CYS A 21 6.56 1.20 -18.96
N LYS A 22 6.83 2.17 -18.08
CA LYS A 22 7.22 3.54 -18.47
C LYS A 22 8.61 3.60 -19.10
N ALA A 23 9.51 2.71 -18.71
CA ALA A 23 10.82 2.53 -19.32
C ALA A 23 10.79 1.77 -20.66
N GLY A 24 9.65 1.22 -21.07
CA GLY A 24 9.46 0.57 -22.37
C GLY A 24 9.44 -0.96 -22.36
N TYR A 25 9.68 -1.59 -21.21
CA TYR A 25 9.69 -3.05 -21.08
C TYR A 25 8.28 -3.65 -21.19
N LYS A 26 8.16 -4.80 -21.84
CA LYS A 26 6.93 -5.60 -21.90
C LYS A 26 6.77 -6.41 -20.62
N VAL A 27 5.79 -6.03 -19.80
CA VAL A 27 5.56 -6.63 -18.48
C VAL A 27 4.26 -7.44 -18.50
N ALA A 28 4.26 -8.62 -17.88
CA ALA A 28 3.04 -9.32 -17.49
C ALA A 28 2.83 -9.22 -15.99
N VAL A 29 1.64 -8.82 -15.55
CA VAL A 29 1.23 -8.88 -14.13
C VAL A 29 0.21 -10.01 -13.98
N LEU A 30 0.51 -10.98 -13.11
CA LEU A 30 -0.36 -12.10 -12.76
C LEU A 30 -1.03 -11.78 -11.42
N GLU A 31 -2.34 -11.53 -11.44
CA GLU A 31 -3.13 -11.21 -10.26
C GLU A 31 -4.14 -12.32 -9.99
N LYS A 32 -4.13 -12.85 -8.77
CA LYS A 32 -5.06 -13.90 -8.33
C LYS A 32 -6.50 -13.39 -8.27
N GLY A 33 -6.71 -12.14 -7.86
CA GLY A 33 -8.02 -11.53 -7.78
C GLY A 33 -8.58 -11.00 -9.11
N ARG A 34 -9.86 -10.64 -9.10
CA ARG A 34 -10.52 -9.99 -10.24
C ARG A 34 -10.21 -8.50 -10.31
N LEU A 35 -10.32 -7.91 -11.50
CA LEU A 35 -10.39 -6.46 -11.65
C LEU A 35 -11.80 -5.96 -11.28
N ILE A 36 -11.91 -5.24 -10.17
CA ILE A 36 -13.13 -4.49 -9.83
C ILE A 36 -13.03 -3.10 -10.44
N LYS A 37 -14.06 -2.65 -11.17
CA LYS A 37 -14.15 -1.29 -11.72
C LYS A 37 -14.62 -0.28 -10.68
N ARG A 38 -14.50 1.01 -11.01
CA ARG A 38 -14.87 2.12 -10.12
C ARG A 38 -16.37 2.10 -9.75
N ASP A 39 -17.23 1.78 -10.70
CA ASP A 39 -18.69 1.70 -10.57
C ASP A 39 -19.17 0.44 -9.83
N GLU A 40 -18.37 -0.62 -9.81
CA GLU A 40 -18.64 -1.83 -9.03
C GLU A 40 -18.34 -1.68 -7.53
N PHE A 41 -17.59 -0.65 -7.12
CA PHE A 41 -17.32 -0.41 -5.71
C PHE A 41 -18.56 0.15 -5.00
N SER A 42 -19.18 -0.69 -4.18
CA SER A 42 -20.32 -0.33 -3.34
C SER A 42 -19.87 0.07 -1.92
N LYS A 43 -20.82 0.63 -1.15
CA LYS A 43 -20.65 0.98 0.27
C LYS A 43 -21.33 -0.04 1.19
N ASP A 44 -21.43 -1.29 0.72
CA ASP A 44 -22.06 -2.38 1.46
C ASP A 44 -21.10 -2.90 2.53
N GLU A 45 -21.34 -2.52 3.78
CA GLU A 45 -20.54 -2.95 4.93
C GLU A 45 -20.53 -4.48 5.08
N LEU A 46 -21.64 -5.16 4.80
CA LEU A 46 -21.68 -6.62 4.91
C LEU A 46 -20.78 -7.26 3.86
N ALA A 47 -20.77 -6.73 2.64
CA ALA A 47 -19.94 -7.25 1.57
C ALA A 47 -18.44 -7.03 1.81
N TYR A 48 -18.04 -5.84 2.29
CA TYR A 48 -16.62 -5.45 2.41
C TYR A 48 -15.98 -5.71 3.78
N CYS A 49 -16.75 -5.63 4.87
CA CYS A 49 -16.22 -5.73 6.23
C CYS A 49 -16.54 -7.07 6.90
N ARG A 50 -17.55 -7.80 6.44
CA ARG A 50 -18.02 -9.04 7.08
C ARG A 50 -17.90 -10.28 6.21
N ARG A 51 -17.94 -10.12 4.89
CA ARG A 51 -17.81 -11.20 3.91
C ARG A 51 -16.47 -11.09 3.19
N ASP A 52 -16.18 -12.12 2.43
CA ASP A 52 -14.92 -12.37 1.73
C ASP A 52 -14.92 -11.88 0.28
N LEU A 53 -15.78 -10.91 -0.08
CA LEU A 53 -15.93 -10.42 -1.46
C LEU A 53 -14.60 -10.02 -2.11
N VAL A 54 -13.69 -9.48 -1.31
CA VAL A 54 -12.39 -8.94 -1.75
C VAL A 54 -11.23 -9.50 -0.96
N THR A 55 -11.41 -10.59 -0.23
CA THR A 55 -10.34 -11.24 0.55
C THR A 55 -10.20 -12.71 0.16
N PRO A 56 -9.03 -13.33 0.35
CA PRO A 56 -8.84 -14.75 0.13
C PRO A 56 -9.88 -15.59 0.87
N ASN A 57 -10.40 -16.63 0.19
CA ASN A 57 -11.16 -17.67 0.85
C ASN A 57 -10.22 -18.46 1.76
N LEU A 58 -10.51 -18.52 3.06
CA LEU A 58 -9.64 -19.18 4.02
C LEU A 58 -9.47 -20.68 3.76
N PHE A 59 -10.44 -21.37 3.16
CA PHE A 59 -10.29 -22.81 2.89
C PHE A 59 -9.32 -23.10 1.74
N ASP A 60 -9.41 -22.33 0.65
CA ASP A 60 -8.63 -22.58 -0.56
C ASP A 60 -7.32 -21.78 -0.62
N GLU A 61 -7.22 -20.71 0.17
CA GLU A 61 -6.17 -19.70 0.10
C GLU A 61 -5.72 -19.24 1.51
N TYR A 62 -5.72 -20.15 2.47
CA TYR A 62 -5.20 -19.88 3.82
C TYR A 62 -3.73 -19.47 3.78
N HIS A 63 -3.38 -18.66 4.76
CA HIS A 63 -1.99 -18.46 5.16
C HIS A 63 -1.61 -19.49 6.20
N THR A 64 -0.33 -19.82 6.25
CA THR A 64 0.26 -20.66 7.28
C THR A 64 1.00 -19.78 8.27
N ILE A 65 0.70 -19.93 9.56
CA ILE A 65 1.39 -19.25 10.65
C ILE A 65 2.43 -20.22 11.21
N GLU A 66 3.68 -19.78 11.26
CA GLU A 66 4.79 -20.54 11.83
C GLU A 66 5.26 -19.86 13.12
N GLU A 67 5.17 -20.59 14.24
CA GLU A 67 5.56 -20.10 15.55
C GLU A 67 6.52 -21.08 16.23
N ARG A 68 7.42 -20.55 17.05
CA ARG A 68 8.38 -21.38 17.79
C ARG A 68 7.90 -21.59 19.22
N VAL A 69 7.30 -22.75 19.50
CA VAL A 69 6.75 -23.14 20.80
C VAL A 69 7.64 -24.21 21.43
N ASN A 70 8.13 -23.95 22.66
CA ASN A 70 9.01 -24.88 23.39
C ASN A 70 10.21 -25.40 22.56
N GLY A 71 10.80 -24.51 21.74
CA GLY A 71 11.95 -24.82 20.90
C GLY A 71 11.65 -25.53 19.58
N LYS A 72 10.39 -25.91 19.32
CA LYS A 72 9.93 -26.54 18.07
C LYS A 72 9.13 -25.57 17.22
N TRP A 73 9.20 -25.71 15.91
CA TRP A 73 8.33 -24.99 14.99
C TRP A 73 6.98 -25.69 14.93
N GLU A 74 5.92 -24.92 15.21
CA GLU A 74 4.53 -25.33 15.04
C GLU A 74 3.94 -24.54 13.88
N VAL A 75 3.15 -25.24 13.07
CA VAL A 75 2.64 -24.76 11.79
C VAL A 75 1.12 -24.84 11.85
N THR A 76 0.45 -23.69 11.86
CA THR A 76 -1.01 -23.60 12.00
C THR A 76 -1.61 -22.92 10.78
N PRO A 77 -2.47 -23.59 10.00
CA PRO A 77 -3.16 -22.96 8.90
C PRO A 77 -4.31 -22.07 9.42
N THR A 78 -4.46 -20.90 8.81
CA THR A 78 -5.42 -19.88 9.26
C THR A 78 -6.90 -20.29 9.15
N TYR A 79 -7.26 -21.32 8.38
CA TYR A 79 -8.63 -21.83 8.36
C TYR A 79 -9.05 -22.46 9.71
N GLU A 80 -8.10 -22.97 10.51
CA GLU A 80 -8.40 -23.57 11.82
C GLU A 80 -8.78 -22.53 12.86
N SER A 81 -8.10 -21.37 12.83
CA SER A 81 -8.37 -20.25 13.73
C SER A 81 -9.46 -19.31 13.22
N GLY A 82 -9.78 -19.37 11.92
CA GLY A 82 -10.63 -18.39 11.24
C GLY A 82 -9.96 -17.03 11.06
N TRP A 83 -8.66 -16.92 11.32
CA TRP A 83 -7.94 -15.66 11.23
C TRP A 83 -7.72 -15.25 9.77
N SER A 84 -8.31 -14.13 9.36
CA SER A 84 -7.99 -13.51 8.07
C SER A 84 -7.09 -12.30 8.27
N PHE A 85 -5.96 -12.25 7.55
CA PHE A 85 -5.11 -11.06 7.46
C PHE A 85 -5.75 -9.93 6.64
N TRP A 86 -6.96 -10.16 6.11
CA TRP A 86 -7.72 -9.18 5.34
C TRP A 86 -6.90 -8.62 4.15
N ASN A 87 -6.13 -9.51 3.54
CA ASN A 87 -5.36 -9.23 2.33
C ASN A 87 -6.33 -9.03 1.16
N GLY A 88 -6.21 -7.94 0.41
CA GLY A 88 -7.06 -7.68 -0.74
C GLY A 88 -6.78 -8.66 -1.87
N ASN A 89 -7.77 -9.46 -2.28
CA ASN A 89 -7.74 -10.36 -3.43
C ASN A 89 -8.42 -9.74 -4.66
N ILE A 90 -7.90 -8.61 -5.12
CA ILE A 90 -8.39 -7.89 -6.30
C ILE A 90 -7.22 -7.15 -6.95
N VAL A 91 -7.37 -6.71 -8.20
CA VAL A 91 -6.34 -5.87 -8.84
C VAL A 91 -6.05 -4.63 -8.01
N GLY A 92 -4.78 -4.42 -7.64
CA GLY A 92 -4.31 -3.40 -6.71
C GLY A 92 -4.11 -3.90 -5.27
N GLY A 93 -4.55 -5.12 -4.94
CA GLY A 93 -4.46 -5.73 -3.63
C GLY A 93 -5.11 -4.90 -2.51
N SER A 94 -4.58 -5.04 -1.28
CA SER A 94 -5.06 -4.34 -0.07
C SER A 94 -4.97 -2.82 -0.16
N SER A 95 -4.18 -2.26 -1.09
CA SER A 95 -4.09 -0.81 -1.28
C SER A 95 -5.42 -0.18 -1.74
N ASN A 96 -6.36 -0.99 -2.25
CA ASN A 96 -7.73 -0.52 -2.50
C ASN A 96 -8.52 -0.29 -1.20
N LEU A 97 -8.17 -0.99 -0.12
CA LEU A 97 -8.95 -1.06 1.12
C LEU A 97 -8.31 -0.26 2.27
N MET A 98 -7.05 0.18 2.13
CA MET A 98 -6.37 1.03 3.11
C MET A 98 -7.06 2.38 3.31
N SER A 99 -6.77 3.07 4.42
CA SER A 99 -7.34 4.39 4.74
C SER A 99 -6.65 5.58 4.05
N GLY A 100 -5.62 5.31 3.24
CA GLY A 100 -4.85 6.35 2.55
C GLY A 100 -3.81 7.04 3.44
N MET A 101 -3.41 6.41 4.56
CA MET A 101 -2.32 6.87 5.41
C MET A 101 -1.01 6.24 4.91
N LEU A 102 -0.17 7.05 4.27
CA LEU A 102 1.15 6.64 3.78
C LEU A 102 2.19 7.50 4.49
N HIS A 103 2.82 6.94 5.51
CA HIS A 103 3.85 7.61 6.30
C HIS A 103 5.23 7.23 5.75
N ARG A 104 6.17 8.18 5.81
CA ARG A 104 7.59 7.85 5.65
C ARG A 104 8.09 7.24 6.96
N LEU A 105 9.03 6.30 6.86
CA LEU A 105 9.85 5.91 8.01
C LEU A 105 10.70 7.09 8.49
N HIS A 106 11.10 7.07 9.75
CA HIS A 106 12.02 8.04 10.32
C HIS A 106 13.49 7.65 10.08
N PRO A 107 14.43 8.62 10.07
CA PRO A 107 15.86 8.32 9.98
C PRO A 107 16.36 7.32 11.03
N ASP A 108 15.78 7.34 12.24
CA ASP A 108 16.13 6.41 13.31
C ASP A 108 15.64 4.97 13.05
N ASP A 109 14.58 4.78 12.25
CA ASP A 109 14.04 3.43 11.89
C ASP A 109 15.02 2.63 11.03
N PHE A 110 15.96 3.30 10.35
CA PHE A 110 17.02 2.65 9.56
C PHE A 110 18.23 2.26 10.42
N LYS A 111 18.30 2.73 11.67
CA LYS A 111 19.45 2.59 12.56
C LYS A 111 19.04 2.05 13.93
N LEU A 112 18.03 1.18 13.98
CA LEU A 112 17.42 0.73 15.24
C LEU A 112 18.44 0.15 16.21
N LYS A 113 19.37 -0.70 15.72
CA LYS A 113 20.38 -1.35 16.55
C LYS A 113 21.40 -0.34 17.04
N SER A 114 21.94 0.50 16.15
CA SER A 114 22.91 1.52 16.55
C SER A 114 22.32 2.60 17.46
N LYS A 115 21.02 2.91 17.31
CA LYS A 115 20.33 3.98 18.05
C LYS A 115 19.83 3.54 19.42
N TYR A 116 19.22 2.36 19.49
CA TYR A 116 18.52 1.88 20.69
C TYR A 116 19.22 0.69 21.37
N GLY A 117 20.27 0.14 20.75
CA GLY A 117 21.00 -1.01 21.26
C GLY A 117 20.38 -2.35 20.84
N GLU A 118 21.04 -3.43 21.24
CA GLU A 118 20.51 -4.78 21.08
C GLU A 118 19.45 -5.05 22.16
N ILE A 119 18.33 -5.65 21.75
CA ILE A 119 17.26 -6.08 22.65
C ILE A 119 17.27 -7.61 22.65
N GLU A 120 17.47 -8.21 23.82
CA GLU A 120 17.51 -9.67 23.97
C GLU A 120 16.21 -10.31 23.46
N GLY A 121 16.35 -11.28 22.55
CA GLY A 121 15.21 -11.99 21.94
C GLY A 121 14.53 -11.26 20.79
N ALA A 122 14.94 -10.04 20.43
CA ALA A 122 14.39 -9.30 19.30
C ALA A 122 15.32 -9.30 18.08
N ASN A 123 14.73 -9.22 16.87
CA ASN A 123 15.43 -9.11 15.60
C ASN A 123 15.77 -7.65 15.25
N VAL A 124 16.48 -6.95 16.14
CA VAL A 124 16.87 -5.55 15.92
C VAL A 124 18.17 -5.48 15.12
N VAL A 125 18.10 -4.87 13.93
CA VAL A 125 19.25 -4.66 13.04
C VAL A 125 19.20 -3.26 12.43
N ASP A 126 20.35 -2.75 12.03
CA ASP A 126 20.41 -1.58 11.15
C ASP A 126 20.14 -2.01 9.71
N TRP A 127 19.44 -1.16 8.97
CA TRP A 127 19.16 -1.41 7.58
C TRP A 127 20.43 -1.16 6.76
N PRO A 128 20.65 -1.91 5.65
CA PRO A 128 21.79 -1.69 4.76
C PRO A 128 21.64 -0.45 3.87
N ILE A 129 20.54 0.31 4.06
CA ILE A 129 20.21 1.56 3.39
C ILE A 129 19.82 2.59 4.43
N SER A 130 19.96 3.86 4.10
CA SER A 130 19.61 5.00 4.94
C SER A 130 18.28 5.63 4.54
N TYR A 131 17.78 6.54 5.39
CA TYR A 131 16.66 7.40 5.03
C TYR A 131 16.96 8.25 3.79
N ASP A 132 18.18 8.77 3.67
CA ASP A 132 18.59 9.62 2.55
C ASP A 132 18.60 8.85 1.22
N ASP A 133 18.85 7.53 1.26
CA ASP A 133 18.71 6.66 0.09
C ASP A 133 17.25 6.51 -0.35
N LEU A 134 16.30 6.50 0.60
CA LEU A 134 14.87 6.35 0.32
C LEU A 134 14.12 7.67 0.14
N GLU A 135 14.65 8.81 0.61
CA GLU A 135 13.97 10.11 0.54
C GLU A 135 13.49 10.47 -0.87
N PRO A 136 14.31 10.31 -1.93
CA PRO A 136 13.86 10.60 -3.30
C PRO A 136 12.71 9.69 -3.75
N TYR A 137 12.68 8.44 -3.28
CA TYR A 137 11.62 7.49 -3.60
C TYR A 137 10.35 7.73 -2.78
N TYR A 138 10.48 8.24 -1.56
CA TYR A 138 9.33 8.75 -0.81
C TYR A 138 8.70 9.93 -1.55
N ASP A 139 9.49 10.94 -1.95
CA ASP A 139 8.97 12.09 -2.70
C ASP A 139 8.29 11.67 -4.01
N LEU A 140 8.93 10.80 -4.79
CA LEU A 140 8.36 10.22 -6.00
C LEU A 140 7.03 9.51 -5.71
N THR A 141 6.98 8.68 -4.67
CA THR A 141 5.77 7.94 -4.31
C THR A 141 4.66 8.89 -3.90
N GLU A 142 4.94 9.89 -3.06
CA GLU A 142 3.97 10.89 -2.60
C GLU A 142 3.37 11.69 -3.76
N GLU A 143 4.20 12.03 -4.76
CA GLU A 143 3.73 12.62 -6.00
C GLU A 143 2.82 11.64 -6.76
N LEU A 144 3.29 10.43 -7.08
CA LEU A 144 2.54 9.46 -7.88
C LEU A 144 1.16 9.12 -7.27
N VAL A 145 1.13 8.84 -5.97
CA VAL A 145 -0.10 8.49 -5.26
C VAL A 145 -1.02 9.69 -5.04
N GLY A 146 -0.46 10.91 -5.06
CA GLY A 146 -1.19 12.16 -4.88
C GLY A 146 -1.56 12.38 -3.41
N ILE A 147 -0.55 12.63 -2.59
CA ILE A 147 -0.75 12.99 -1.18
C ILE A 147 -1.30 14.42 -1.08
N SER A 148 -2.44 14.58 -0.41
CA SER A 148 -3.01 15.86 0.00
C SER A 148 -2.57 16.24 1.40
N GLY A 149 -2.24 17.51 1.58
CA GLY A 149 -1.87 18.05 2.88
C GLY A 149 -1.02 19.30 2.75
N TYR A 150 -0.38 19.67 3.85
CA TYR A 150 0.72 20.61 3.84
C TYR A 150 1.85 20.08 4.71
N TYR A 151 3.09 20.43 4.38
CA TYR A 151 4.20 20.18 5.29
C TYR A 151 4.15 21.17 6.46
N GLN A 152 4.27 20.63 7.66
CA GLN A 152 4.45 21.41 8.88
C GLN A 152 5.71 20.93 9.57
N LYS A 153 6.65 21.85 9.81
CA LYS A 153 7.85 21.52 10.57
C LYS A 153 7.46 21.03 11.97
N HIS A 154 7.83 19.81 12.30
CA HIS A 154 7.56 19.15 13.56
C HIS A 154 8.77 18.31 13.97
N GLN A 155 9.01 18.15 15.28
CA GLN A 155 10.15 17.36 15.79
C GLN A 155 10.10 15.88 15.38
N TYR A 156 8.89 15.39 15.12
CA TYR A 156 8.62 14.03 14.65
C TYR A 156 8.10 14.01 13.20
N GLU A 157 8.42 15.01 12.39
CA GLU A 157 8.23 14.91 10.93
C GLU A 157 9.57 14.55 10.28
N PRO A 158 9.63 13.49 9.45
CA PRO A 158 10.87 13.12 8.79
C PRO A 158 11.32 14.22 7.80
N PRO A 159 12.65 14.38 7.60
CA PRO A 159 13.21 15.37 6.68
C PRO A 159 12.72 15.14 5.25
N ARG A 160 12.54 16.20 4.47
CA ARG A 160 12.09 16.09 3.08
C ARG A 160 12.75 17.13 2.20
N SER A 161 13.02 16.77 0.95
CA SER A 161 13.60 17.66 -0.06
C SER A 161 12.54 18.60 -0.66
N ARG A 162 11.33 18.10 -0.90
CA ARG A 162 10.21 18.91 -1.38
C ARG A 162 9.55 19.68 -0.23
N GLU A 163 9.40 20.99 -0.43
CA GLU A 163 8.83 21.90 0.57
C GLU A 163 7.40 21.53 0.95
N ASN A 164 6.58 21.12 -0.03
CA ASN A 164 5.16 20.84 0.21
C ASN A 164 4.59 19.75 -0.71
N PHE A 165 3.46 19.16 -0.31
CA PHE A 165 2.77 18.13 -1.09
C PHE A 165 2.16 18.70 -2.38
N THR A 166 2.01 17.85 -3.41
CA THR A 166 1.50 18.27 -4.73
C THR A 166 -0.02 18.44 -4.79
N GLN A 167 -0.75 18.00 -3.76
CA GLN A 167 -2.17 18.23 -3.63
C GLN A 167 -2.42 19.11 -2.38
N PRO A 168 -3.24 20.17 -2.49
CA PRO A 168 -3.60 20.95 -1.32
C PRO A 168 -4.41 20.09 -0.34
N PRO A 169 -4.56 20.52 0.93
CA PRO A 169 -5.31 19.78 1.93
C PRO A 169 -6.74 19.46 1.50
N THR A 170 -7.22 18.28 1.90
CA THR A 170 -8.65 17.93 1.79
C THR A 170 -9.45 18.67 2.87
N LYS A 171 -10.77 18.81 2.67
CA LYS A 171 -11.64 19.38 3.71
C LYS A 171 -11.60 18.52 4.98
N GLU A 172 -11.55 19.18 6.11
CA GLU A 172 -11.53 18.56 7.43
C GLU A 172 -12.93 18.44 8.02
N ASN A 173 -13.14 17.42 8.86
CA ASN A 173 -14.32 17.32 9.68
C ASN A 173 -14.27 18.39 10.79
N ALA A 174 -15.42 18.96 11.17
CA ALA A 174 -15.50 19.97 12.23
C ALA A 174 -14.90 19.50 13.57
N VAL A 175 -14.88 18.19 13.86
CA VAL A 175 -14.24 17.60 15.05
C VAL A 175 -12.75 17.90 15.12
N VAL A 176 -12.05 18.04 13.98
CA VAL A 176 -10.61 18.35 13.95
C VAL A 176 -10.31 19.66 14.70
N LYS A 177 -11.15 20.68 14.50
CA LYS A 177 -11.01 21.98 15.19
C LYS A 177 -11.16 21.89 16.71
N LEU A 178 -11.96 20.92 17.20
CA LEU A 178 -12.09 20.68 18.64
C LEU A 178 -10.83 20.03 19.20
N LEU A 179 -10.23 19.10 18.45
CA LEU A 179 -8.96 18.46 18.82
C LEU A 179 -7.83 19.49 18.85
N ASP A 180 -7.66 20.28 17.79
CA ASP A 180 -6.60 21.31 17.72
C ASP A 180 -6.70 22.33 18.86
N LYS A 181 -7.92 22.81 19.14
CA LYS A 181 -8.16 23.72 20.27
C LYS A 181 -7.79 23.08 21.61
N SER A 182 -8.01 21.78 21.76
CA SER A 182 -7.72 21.05 22.99
C SER A 182 -6.21 20.81 23.14
N CYS A 183 -5.54 20.40 22.06
CA CYS A 183 -4.09 20.30 21.99
C CYS A 183 -3.42 21.62 22.36
N GLN A 184 -3.86 22.74 21.77
CA GLN A 184 -3.34 24.07 22.08
C GLN A 184 -3.47 24.44 23.56
N LYS A 185 -4.63 24.16 24.18
CA LYS A 185 -4.85 24.41 25.62
C LYS A 185 -3.94 23.58 26.52
N LEU A 186 -3.57 22.39 26.08
CA LEU A 186 -2.69 21.47 26.80
C LEU A 186 -1.20 21.67 26.47
N GLY A 187 -0.85 22.63 25.59
CA GLY A 187 0.52 22.82 25.13
C GLY A 187 1.04 21.67 24.25
N ILE A 188 0.14 20.88 23.65
CA ILE A 188 0.47 19.80 22.72
C ILE A 188 0.43 20.37 21.31
N GLN A 189 1.51 20.19 20.55
CA GLN A 189 1.54 20.52 19.12
C GLN A 189 0.85 19.40 18.33
N SER A 190 -0.32 19.68 17.74
CA SER A 190 -0.95 18.76 16.80
C SER A 190 -0.26 18.81 15.43
N LEU A 191 -0.36 17.71 14.69
CA LEU A 191 0.15 17.58 13.34
C LEU A 191 -0.98 17.04 12.45
N VAL A 192 -1.25 17.73 11.35
CA VAL A 192 -2.26 17.28 10.39
C VAL A 192 -1.69 16.14 9.56
N THR A 193 -2.33 14.97 9.63
CA THR A 193 -1.88 13.80 8.86
C THR A 193 -2.18 13.98 7.37
N PRO A 194 -1.15 13.97 6.50
CA PRO A 194 -1.36 14.00 5.06
C PRO A 194 -1.96 12.67 4.57
N ARG A 195 -2.75 12.72 3.49
CA ARG A 195 -3.48 11.54 3.00
C ARG A 195 -3.31 11.32 1.51
N ALA A 196 -3.16 10.07 1.10
CA ALA A 196 -3.17 9.63 -0.30
C ALA A 196 -4.57 9.69 -0.91
N VAL A 197 -5.13 10.90 -0.95
CA VAL A 197 -6.46 11.24 -1.42
C VAL A 197 -6.35 12.53 -2.20
N LEU A 198 -6.78 12.53 -3.45
CA LEU A 198 -6.76 13.72 -4.29
C LEU A 198 -7.77 14.76 -3.80
N SER A 199 -7.31 16.00 -3.62
CA SER A 199 -8.17 17.17 -3.34
C SER A 199 -8.59 17.89 -4.61
N GLN A 200 -7.85 17.68 -5.71
CA GLN A 200 -8.13 18.17 -7.04
C GLN A 200 -7.94 17.03 -8.06
N ASP A 201 -8.55 17.14 -9.23
CA ASP A 201 -8.39 16.11 -10.27
C ASP A 201 -6.91 15.98 -10.67
N LYS A 202 -6.46 14.74 -10.90
CA LYS A 202 -5.09 14.44 -11.35
C LYS A 202 -5.15 13.37 -12.45
N GLY A 203 -4.93 13.78 -13.70
CA GLY A 203 -5.00 12.88 -14.84
C GLY A 203 -6.41 12.29 -14.99
N ASP A 204 -6.51 10.95 -14.96
CA ASP A 204 -7.78 10.21 -15.06
C ASP A 204 -8.45 9.94 -13.69
N ARG A 205 -7.86 10.46 -12.60
CA ARG A 205 -8.36 10.31 -11.23
C ARG A 205 -9.07 11.59 -10.79
N ASN A 206 -10.33 11.45 -10.38
CA ASN A 206 -11.14 12.56 -9.90
C ASN A 206 -10.77 12.92 -8.46
N ALA A 207 -11.03 14.16 -8.07
CA ALA A 207 -10.95 14.64 -6.71
C ALA A 207 -11.93 13.89 -5.79
N CYS A 208 -11.63 13.91 -4.49
CA CYS A 208 -12.49 13.32 -3.49
C CYS A 208 -13.84 14.05 -3.43
N TYR A 209 -14.93 13.30 -3.61
CA TYR A 209 -16.30 13.80 -3.42
C TYR A 209 -16.79 13.65 -1.96
N TYR A 210 -15.90 13.30 -1.03
CA TYR A 210 -16.19 13.15 0.39
C TYR A 210 -17.24 12.07 0.68
N SER A 211 -16.99 10.87 0.13
CA SER A 211 -17.90 9.73 0.25
C SER A 211 -18.14 9.27 1.69
N ASN A 212 -17.18 9.53 2.59
CA ASN A 212 -17.01 9.02 3.96
C ASN A 212 -16.65 7.52 4.06
N PHE A 213 -16.37 6.84 2.95
CA PHE A 213 -15.98 5.42 2.92
C PHE A 213 -14.58 5.28 2.32
N CYS A 214 -13.57 5.30 3.19
CA CYS A 214 -12.15 5.17 2.81
C CYS A 214 -11.57 3.85 3.29
N GLY A 215 -11.36 3.69 4.60
CA GLY A 215 -10.87 2.44 5.18
C GLY A 215 -11.90 1.33 4.98
N SER A 216 -11.45 0.16 4.54
CA SER A 216 -12.27 -1.00 4.17
C SER A 216 -13.01 -0.96 2.85
N TYR A 217 -13.05 0.19 2.17
CA TYR A 217 -13.81 0.33 0.94
C TYR A 217 -12.92 0.73 -0.23
N GLY A 218 -13.20 0.13 -1.37
CA GLY A 218 -12.68 0.62 -2.65
C GLY A 218 -13.22 2.01 -2.98
N CYS A 219 -12.38 2.88 -3.54
CA CYS A 219 -12.80 4.24 -3.89
C CYS A 219 -13.44 4.28 -5.28
N SER A 220 -14.73 4.61 -5.33
CA SER A 220 -15.49 4.68 -6.59
C SER A 220 -15.16 5.91 -7.46
N SER A 221 -14.53 6.96 -6.92
CA SER A 221 -14.06 8.09 -7.74
C SER A 221 -12.62 7.96 -8.24
N GLY A 222 -11.84 7.01 -7.69
CA GLY A 222 -10.39 6.94 -7.92
C GLY A 222 -9.56 8.00 -7.16
N ALA A 223 -10.20 8.80 -6.29
CA ALA A 223 -9.53 9.86 -5.53
C ALA A 223 -8.55 9.29 -4.49
N LYS A 224 -9.00 8.31 -3.69
CA LYS A 224 -8.12 7.59 -2.76
C LYS A 224 -7.16 6.74 -3.58
N SER A 225 -5.87 6.95 -3.36
CA SER A 225 -4.84 6.20 -4.06
C SER A 225 -4.94 4.71 -3.78
N SER A 226 -4.62 3.93 -4.78
CA SER A 226 -4.33 2.51 -4.70
C SER A 226 -3.34 2.18 -5.81
N SER A 227 -2.67 1.04 -5.71
CA SER A 227 -1.85 0.52 -6.81
C SER A 227 -2.66 0.45 -8.11
N ARG A 228 -3.94 0.04 -8.03
CA ARG A 228 -4.83 0.01 -9.20
C ARG A 228 -4.94 1.37 -9.88
N GLU A 229 -5.23 2.42 -9.11
CA GLU A 229 -5.51 3.75 -9.65
C GLU A 229 -4.24 4.53 -10.00
N ALA A 230 -3.22 4.51 -9.14
CA ALA A 230 -2.04 5.35 -9.30
C ALA A 230 -0.93 4.68 -10.13
N LEU A 231 -0.91 3.35 -10.25
CA LEU A 231 0.23 2.61 -10.83
C LEU A 231 -0.20 1.72 -12.00
N ILE A 232 -1.09 0.75 -11.76
CA ILE A 232 -1.50 -0.25 -12.77
C ILE A 232 -2.23 0.40 -13.95
N LYS A 233 -3.20 1.30 -13.70
CA LYS A 233 -3.90 2.01 -14.78
C LYS A 233 -2.95 2.83 -15.68
N PRO A 234 -2.07 3.69 -15.12
CA PRO A 234 -1.04 4.36 -15.93
C PRO A 234 -0.06 3.41 -16.64
N ALA A 235 0.24 2.25 -16.07
CA ALA A 235 1.06 1.22 -16.70
C ALA A 235 0.36 0.56 -17.89
N LEU A 236 -0.93 0.25 -17.78
CA LEU A 236 -1.76 -0.23 -18.90
C LEU A 236 -1.80 0.79 -20.04
N ALA A 237 -1.90 2.08 -19.71
CA ALA A 237 -1.94 3.17 -20.69
C ALA A 237 -0.67 3.30 -21.54
N THR A 238 0.46 2.69 -21.16
CA THR A 238 1.67 2.68 -22.01
C THR A 238 1.59 1.69 -23.16
N GLY A 239 0.64 0.73 -23.12
CA GLY A 239 0.59 -0.40 -24.07
C GLY A 239 1.68 -1.44 -23.84
N ASN A 240 2.43 -1.35 -22.73
CA ASN A 240 3.51 -2.29 -22.41
C ASN A 240 3.13 -3.30 -21.31
N LEU A 241 2.03 -3.09 -20.61
CA LEU A 241 1.54 -4.00 -19.57
C LEU A 241 0.47 -4.95 -20.13
N THR A 242 0.65 -6.25 -19.92
CA THR A 242 -0.43 -7.24 -19.98
C THR A 242 -0.85 -7.62 -18.57
N LEU A 243 -2.11 -7.43 -18.23
CA LEU A 243 -2.66 -7.77 -16.92
C LEU A 243 -3.51 -9.04 -17.03
N LEU A 244 -3.07 -10.11 -16.37
CA LEU A 244 -3.81 -11.37 -16.25
C LEU A 244 -4.45 -11.43 -14.87
N THR A 245 -5.77 -11.27 -14.82
CA THR A 245 -6.56 -11.36 -13.59
C THR A 245 -7.08 -12.78 -13.37
N ASN A 246 -7.54 -13.11 -12.16
CA ASN A 246 -7.98 -14.46 -11.81
C ASN A 246 -6.92 -15.54 -12.09
N THR A 247 -5.64 -15.16 -11.95
CA THR A 247 -4.48 -15.99 -12.29
C THR A 247 -3.67 -16.25 -11.04
N HIS A 248 -3.91 -17.40 -10.42
CA HIS A 248 -3.20 -17.84 -9.21
C HIS A 248 -1.94 -18.63 -9.58
N VAL A 249 -0.77 -18.03 -9.40
CA VAL A 249 0.51 -18.75 -9.52
C VAL A 249 0.67 -19.69 -8.34
N LYS A 250 0.92 -20.98 -8.60
CA LYS A 250 1.08 -22.02 -7.58
C LYS A 250 2.52 -22.44 -7.35
N SER A 251 3.36 -22.31 -8.37
CA SER A 251 4.75 -22.76 -8.35
C SER A 251 5.60 -21.90 -9.25
N LEU A 252 6.88 -21.78 -8.89
CA LEU A 252 7.92 -21.25 -9.77
C LEU A 252 8.79 -22.43 -10.20
N HIS A 253 9.06 -22.53 -11.49
CA HIS A 253 9.85 -23.61 -12.06
C HIS A 253 11.27 -23.12 -12.34
N SER A 254 12.24 -23.94 -11.97
CA SER A 254 13.66 -23.60 -12.02
C SER A 254 14.48 -24.84 -12.39
N SER A 255 15.30 -24.70 -13.42
CA SER A 255 16.25 -25.70 -13.89
C SER A 255 17.63 -25.54 -13.24
N GLN A 256 17.95 -24.33 -12.76
CA GLN A 256 19.21 -23.99 -12.12
C GLN A 256 18.97 -23.17 -10.84
N LYS A 257 19.80 -23.43 -9.82
CA LYS A 257 19.76 -22.67 -8.58
C LYS A 257 19.94 -21.16 -8.88
N ASP A 258 19.10 -20.33 -8.25
CA ASP A 258 19.07 -18.86 -8.36
C ASP A 258 18.44 -18.28 -9.65
N GLU A 259 17.84 -19.12 -10.50
CA GLU A 259 17.08 -18.69 -11.69
C GLU A 259 15.63 -19.20 -11.68
N VAL A 260 14.70 -18.46 -12.29
CA VAL A 260 13.30 -18.88 -12.51
C VAL A 260 13.04 -18.93 -14.01
N ASP A 261 12.73 -20.11 -14.53
CA ASP A 261 12.47 -20.32 -15.96
C ASP A 261 11.07 -19.86 -16.36
N TYR A 262 10.06 -20.21 -15.55
CA TYR A 262 8.67 -19.82 -15.73
C TYR A 262 7.85 -19.97 -14.43
N ALA A 263 6.67 -19.37 -14.44
CA ALA A 263 5.69 -19.32 -13.34
C ALA A 263 4.32 -19.80 -13.82
#